data_AF-A0A525K5T7-F1
#
_entry.id   AF-A0A525K5T7-F1
#
_cell.length_a   1.000
_cell.length_b   1.000
_cell.length_c   1.000
_cell.angle_alpha   90.00
_cell.angle_beta   90.00
_cell.angle_gamma   90.00
#
_symmetry.space_group_name_H-M   'P 1'
#
loop_
_entity.id
_entity.type
_entity.pdbx_description
1 polymer ?
#
loop_
_entity_poly.entity_id
_entity_poly.type
_entity_poly.pdbx_seq_one_letter_code
_entity_poly.pdbx_strand_id
1 'polypeptide(L)'
;MSNPADKPEVVQLPAEPPVAPPVSNRRAASQRVREARDRLTSTSGTRPAFDRELLRQYAQTRISASYVVMLLVVATGLLFGFWMEPMSAAAWTCGMFCIQAAIIRNCARFLAEPPSLNTARKWRRRFVLLDLVYGLCWTAILIHPASLDAVSNTLMMFLMLLVIAVSSMLAASLPIAALVATAPVTSAIALNFVLSGSFDNYVLALLAFAAEGYFALLAHRLHSTTLATLEARAEKDALIGELEQAKSISDEARHRAESANVAKSRFLAQMSHELRTPLNAILGFSEVMKSEIFGAHAVPVYKEYSSDIHNSG
;
A
#
# COMPACT_ATOMS: atom_id res chain seq x y z
N MET A 1 -8.20 -14.94 85.81
CA MET A 1 -7.35 -13.89 85.19
C MET A 1 -6.96 -14.41 83.80
N SER A 2 -7.39 -13.71 82.76
CA SER A 2 -7.50 -14.15 81.37
C SER A 2 -6.19 -13.96 80.58
N ASN A 3 -5.93 -14.93 79.70
CA ASN A 3 -4.81 -15.04 78.76
C ASN A 3 -4.85 -13.89 77.70
N PRO A 4 -3.73 -13.27 77.30
CA PRO A 4 -3.76 -12.17 76.35
C PRO A 4 -3.96 -12.70 74.92
N ALA A 5 -4.82 -11.98 74.19
CA ALA A 5 -5.37 -12.35 72.89
C ALA A 5 -4.32 -12.51 71.78
N ASP A 6 -4.49 -13.57 71.02
CA ASP A 6 -3.90 -13.88 69.72
C ASP A 6 -4.24 -12.76 68.71
N LYS A 7 -3.22 -12.21 68.05
CA LYS A 7 -3.40 -11.22 66.98
C LYS A 7 -3.31 -11.95 65.63
N PRO A 8 -4.27 -11.75 64.71
CA PRO A 8 -4.25 -12.44 63.43
C PRO A 8 -3.06 -12.00 62.58
N GLU A 9 -2.30 -12.97 62.10
CA GLU A 9 -1.18 -12.78 61.17
C GLU A 9 -1.73 -12.39 59.79
N VAL A 10 -1.44 -11.15 59.37
CA VAL A 10 -1.87 -10.63 58.07
C VAL A 10 -0.93 -11.15 56.99
N VAL A 11 -1.38 -12.15 56.23
CA VAL A 11 -0.69 -12.63 55.03
C VAL A 11 -0.72 -11.52 53.98
N GLN A 12 0.41 -10.86 53.74
CA GLN A 12 0.57 -9.93 52.61
C GLN A 12 0.65 -10.74 51.32
N LEU A 13 -0.38 -10.64 50.48
CA LEU A 13 -0.35 -11.14 49.11
C LEU A 13 0.67 -10.33 48.29
N PRO A 14 1.45 -10.96 47.39
CA PRO A 14 2.39 -10.26 46.52
C PRO A 14 1.65 -9.20 45.70
N ALA A 15 2.22 -7.99 45.61
CA ALA A 15 1.68 -6.94 44.77
C ALA A 15 1.57 -7.42 43.32
N GLU A 16 0.39 -7.24 42.72
CA GLU A 16 0.13 -7.58 41.33
C GLU A 16 1.11 -6.79 40.44
N PRO A 17 1.88 -7.45 39.55
CA PRO A 17 2.83 -6.74 38.70
C PRO A 17 2.08 -5.73 37.83
N PRO A 18 2.66 -4.55 37.58
CA PRO A 18 1.98 -3.51 36.81
C PRO A 18 1.55 -4.08 35.46
N VAL A 19 0.25 -3.96 35.15
CA VAL A 19 -0.35 -4.44 33.90
C VAL A 19 0.44 -3.84 32.73
N ALA A 20 1.29 -4.65 32.12
CA ALA A 20 2.01 -4.25 30.93
C ALA A 20 0.97 -3.92 29.85
N PRO A 21 1.03 -2.74 29.20
CA PRO A 21 0.07 -2.40 28.17
C PRO A 21 0.09 -3.49 27.09
N PRO A 22 -1.08 -3.87 26.54
CA PRO A 22 -1.18 -4.98 25.60
C PRO A 22 -0.19 -4.80 24.45
N VAL A 23 0.44 -5.91 24.04
CA VAL A 23 1.53 -5.95 23.05
C VAL A 23 1.18 -5.22 21.73
N SER A 24 -0.11 -5.15 21.37
CA SER A 24 -0.57 -4.41 20.20
C SER A 24 -0.31 -2.89 20.29
N ASN A 25 -0.42 -2.28 21.48
CA ASN A 25 -0.23 -0.84 21.67
C ASN A 25 1.24 -0.42 21.51
N ARG A 26 2.19 -1.26 21.96
CA ARG A 26 3.63 -1.03 21.75
C ARG A 26 4.04 -1.20 20.28
N ARG A 27 3.47 -2.19 19.57
CA ARG A 27 3.71 -2.37 18.13
C ARG A 27 3.14 -1.21 17.31
N ALA A 28 1.90 -0.78 17.58
CA ALA A 28 1.29 0.35 16.88
C ALA A 28 2.03 1.69 17.13
N ALA A 29 2.53 1.92 18.36
CA ALA A 29 3.32 3.11 18.67
C ALA A 29 4.68 3.09 17.97
N SER A 30 5.39 1.95 17.98
CA SER A 30 6.68 1.81 17.30
C SER A 30 6.56 1.86 15.76
N GLN A 31 5.47 1.34 15.20
CA GLN A 31 5.14 1.50 13.77
C GLN A 31 4.90 2.97 13.42
N ARG A 32 4.08 3.72 14.19
CA ARG A 32 3.85 5.15 13.95
C ARG A 32 5.13 5.98 13.99
N VAL A 33 6.02 5.71 14.94
CA VAL A 33 7.34 6.38 15.02
C VAL A 33 8.21 6.04 13.80
N ARG A 34 8.19 4.77 13.36
CA ARG A 34 8.95 4.33 12.18
C ARG A 34 8.41 4.94 10.90
N GLU A 35 7.09 5.03 10.74
CA GLU A 35 6.45 5.70 9.61
C GLU A 35 6.73 7.21 9.58
N ALA A 36 6.68 7.88 10.73
CA ALA A 36 7.03 9.29 10.84
C ALA A 36 8.50 9.53 10.45
N ARG A 37 9.40 8.65 10.91
CA ARG A 37 10.82 8.69 10.53
C ARG A 37 11.01 8.43 9.02
N ASP A 38 10.31 7.46 8.47
CA ASP A 38 10.43 7.11 7.05
C ASP A 38 9.89 8.23 6.15
N ARG A 39 8.83 8.95 6.56
CA ARG A 39 8.34 10.17 5.88
C ARG A 39 9.36 11.31 5.89
N LEU A 40 10.08 11.51 7.00
CA LEU A 40 11.13 12.54 7.10
C LEU A 40 12.34 12.26 6.20
N THR A 41 12.56 10.99 5.83
CA THR A 41 13.63 10.61 4.89
C THR A 41 13.23 10.67 3.42
N SER A 42 11.93 10.80 3.12
CA SER A 42 11.47 10.97 1.75
C SER A 42 11.57 12.42 1.30
N THR A 43 11.79 12.62 0.00
CA THR A 43 11.93 13.99 -0.55
C THR A 43 10.60 14.57 -1.01
N SER A 44 9.55 13.76 -1.08
CA SER A 44 8.19 14.16 -1.49
C SER A 44 7.24 14.35 -0.30
N GLY A 45 7.67 14.01 0.93
CA GLY A 45 6.81 13.95 2.11
C GLY A 45 5.98 12.66 2.23
N THR A 46 6.08 11.73 1.27
CA THR A 46 5.35 10.44 1.26
C THR A 46 6.23 9.28 1.75
N ARG A 47 5.73 8.04 1.82
CA ARG A 47 6.58 6.89 2.21
C ARG A 47 7.59 6.58 1.08
N PRO A 48 8.87 6.27 1.37
CA PRO A 48 9.90 5.97 0.35
C PRO A 48 9.52 4.85 -0.64
N ALA A 49 8.67 3.90 -0.23
CA ALA A 49 8.13 2.87 -1.11
C ALA A 49 7.18 3.45 -2.18
N PHE A 50 6.36 4.43 -1.83
CA PHE A 50 5.45 5.10 -2.77
C PHE A 50 6.21 5.95 -3.78
N ASP A 51 7.26 6.66 -3.34
CA ASP A 51 8.15 7.41 -4.25
C ASP A 51 8.71 6.53 -5.36
N ARG A 52 9.12 5.30 -5.03
CA ARG A 52 9.64 4.35 -6.02
C ARG A 52 8.54 3.85 -6.95
N GLU A 53 7.36 3.55 -6.41
CA GLU A 53 6.24 3.08 -7.22
C GLU A 53 5.76 4.16 -8.21
N LEU A 54 5.74 5.42 -7.80
CA LEU A 54 5.45 6.55 -8.68
C LEU A 54 6.47 6.68 -9.82
N LEU A 55 7.77 6.51 -9.53
CA LEU A 55 8.83 6.47 -10.55
C LEU A 55 8.69 5.27 -11.49
N ARG A 56 8.22 4.13 -10.98
CA ARG A 56 7.95 2.92 -11.77
C ARG A 56 6.78 3.14 -12.73
N GLN A 57 5.68 3.71 -12.25
CA GLN A 57 4.54 4.06 -13.07
C GLN A 57 4.93 5.09 -14.15
N TYR A 58 5.68 6.14 -13.78
CA TYR A 58 6.25 7.08 -14.73
C TYR A 58 7.03 6.36 -15.85
N ALA A 59 7.97 5.49 -15.50
CA ALA A 59 8.81 4.78 -16.46
C ALA A 59 7.98 3.85 -17.37
N GLN A 60 6.99 3.14 -16.81
CA GLN A 60 6.08 2.29 -17.56
C GLN A 60 5.23 3.10 -18.54
N THR A 61 4.62 4.20 -18.10
CA THR A 61 3.82 5.10 -18.94
C THR A 61 4.66 5.69 -20.08
N ARG A 62 5.90 6.11 -19.82
CA ARG A 62 6.82 6.62 -20.86
C ARG A 62 7.15 5.57 -21.91
N ILE A 63 7.40 4.32 -21.49
CA ILE A 63 7.69 3.22 -22.42
C ILE A 63 6.44 2.85 -23.23
N SER A 64 5.29 2.69 -22.59
CA SER A 64 4.05 2.30 -23.27
C SER A 64 3.56 3.36 -24.27
N ALA A 65 3.78 4.64 -23.98
CA ALA A 65 3.40 5.74 -24.85
C ALA A 65 4.46 6.10 -25.91
N SER A 66 5.60 5.40 -25.94
CA SER A 66 6.73 5.75 -26.82
C SER A 66 6.32 5.85 -28.30
N TYR A 67 5.52 4.90 -28.79
CA TYR A 67 5.02 4.89 -30.16
C TYR A 67 4.17 6.13 -30.48
N VAL A 68 3.27 6.51 -29.58
CA VAL A 68 2.41 7.69 -29.75
C VAL A 68 3.24 8.97 -29.81
N VAL A 69 4.24 9.10 -28.94
CA VAL A 69 5.17 10.25 -28.95
C VAL A 69 6.00 10.28 -30.23
N MET A 70 6.49 9.13 -30.71
CA MET A 70 7.23 9.06 -31.96
C MET A 70 6.37 9.50 -33.15
N LEU A 71 5.11 9.07 -33.23
CA LEU A 71 4.18 9.53 -34.27
C LEU A 71 3.96 11.05 -34.21
N LEU A 72 3.81 11.62 -33.01
CA LEU A 72 3.67 13.06 -32.83
C LEU A 72 4.93 13.82 -33.32
N VAL A 73 6.11 13.30 -33.01
CA VAL A 73 7.40 13.88 -33.46
C VAL A 73 7.53 13.81 -34.99
N VAL A 74 7.17 12.68 -35.62
CA VAL A 74 7.17 12.55 -37.09
C VAL A 74 6.19 13.54 -37.72
N ALA A 75 4.94 13.58 -37.25
CA ALA A 75 3.93 14.49 -37.77
C ALA A 75 4.38 15.96 -37.65
N THR A 76 4.97 16.32 -36.51
CA THR A 76 5.51 17.66 -36.29
C THR A 76 6.70 17.95 -37.22
N GLY A 77 7.64 17.02 -37.36
CA GLY A 77 8.81 17.17 -38.24
C GLY A 77 8.42 17.33 -39.71
N LEU A 78 7.40 16.59 -40.17
CA LEU A 78 6.86 16.73 -41.52
C LEU A 78 6.19 18.09 -41.74
N LEU A 79 5.32 18.50 -40.82
CA LEU A 79 4.67 19.83 -40.86
C LEU A 79 5.73 20.95 -40.86
N PHE A 80 6.71 20.83 -39.98
CA PHE A 80 7.80 21.79 -39.88
C PHE A 80 8.66 21.84 -41.15
N GLY A 81 8.92 20.70 -41.80
CA GLY A 81 9.64 20.62 -43.07
C GLY A 81 8.90 21.22 -44.28
N PHE A 82 7.58 21.46 -44.19
CA PHE A 82 6.85 22.21 -45.23
C PHE A 82 7.09 23.72 -45.14
N TRP A 83 7.32 24.26 -43.94
CA TRP A 83 7.51 25.70 -43.71
C TRP A 83 8.97 26.12 -43.59
N MET A 84 9.86 25.18 -43.24
CA MET A 84 11.29 25.41 -43.03
C MET A 84 12.15 24.61 -44.01
N GLU A 85 13.43 24.95 -44.05
CA GLU A 85 14.42 24.19 -44.80
C GLU A 85 14.43 22.71 -44.36
N PRO A 86 14.24 21.74 -45.28
CA PRO A 86 14.09 20.32 -44.94
C PRO A 86 15.24 19.75 -44.09
N MET A 87 16.46 20.27 -44.26
CA MET A 87 17.62 19.87 -43.48
C MET A 87 17.49 20.23 -41.99
N SER A 88 16.97 21.42 -41.69
CA SER A 88 16.73 21.86 -40.31
C SER A 88 15.64 21.03 -39.64
N ALA A 89 14.56 20.72 -40.37
CA ALA A 89 13.49 19.87 -39.88
C ALA A 89 13.95 18.42 -39.63
N ALA A 90 14.77 17.87 -40.53
CA ALA A 90 15.36 16.54 -40.37
C ALA A 90 16.33 16.49 -39.17
N ALA A 91 17.17 17.51 -39.00
CA ALA A 91 18.08 17.62 -37.86
C ALA A 91 17.33 17.69 -36.52
N TRP A 92 16.28 18.52 -36.45
CA TRP A 92 15.43 18.61 -35.26
C TRP A 92 14.74 17.27 -34.94
N THR A 93 14.14 16.63 -35.95
CA THR A 93 13.45 15.34 -35.79
C THR A 93 14.40 14.25 -35.31
N CYS A 94 15.63 14.19 -35.86
CA CYS A 94 16.67 13.26 -35.43
C CYS A 94 17.08 13.51 -33.97
N GLY A 95 17.33 14.78 -33.59
CA GLY A 95 17.63 15.16 -32.22
C GLY A 95 16.53 14.74 -31.23
N MET A 96 15.27 14.88 -31.64
CA MET A 96 14.14 14.50 -30.82
C MET A 96 14.03 12.98 -30.63
N PHE A 97 14.31 12.19 -31.67
CA PHE A 97 14.43 10.75 -31.52
C PHE A 97 15.59 10.32 -30.62
N CYS A 98 16.74 11.00 -30.68
CA CYS A 98 17.85 10.72 -29.78
C CYS A 98 17.47 10.95 -28.31
N ILE A 99 16.76 12.04 -28.00
CA ILE A 99 16.28 12.33 -26.65
C ILE A 99 15.24 11.31 -26.21
N GLN A 100 14.28 10.97 -27.08
CA GLN A 100 13.27 9.97 -26.78
C GLN A 100 13.89 8.59 -26.53
N ALA A 101 14.89 8.19 -27.32
CA ALA A 101 15.64 6.96 -27.10
C ALA A 101 16.41 6.99 -25.76
N ALA A 102 16.99 8.13 -25.39
CA ALA A 102 17.65 8.30 -24.10
C ALA A 102 16.67 8.19 -22.92
N ILE A 103 15.47 8.78 -23.02
CA ILE A 103 14.40 8.65 -22.02
C ILE A 103 13.98 7.19 -21.87
N ILE A 104 13.66 6.52 -22.98
CA ILE A 104 13.21 5.12 -22.98
C ILE A 104 14.31 4.21 -22.40
N ARG A 105 15.56 4.39 -22.81
CA ARG A 105 16.70 3.62 -22.27
C ARG A 105 16.86 3.80 -20.76
N ASN A 106 16.72 5.02 -20.26
CA ASN A 106 16.80 5.30 -18.83
C ASN A 106 15.60 4.72 -18.06
N CYS A 107 14.39 4.78 -18.63
CA CYS A 107 13.20 4.15 -18.06
C CYS A 107 13.36 2.63 -17.99
N ALA A 108 13.83 1.99 -19.06
CA ALA A 108 14.07 0.55 -19.11
C ALA A 108 15.16 0.14 -18.10
N ARG A 109 16.24 0.91 -17.99
CA ARG A 109 17.31 0.67 -17.01
C ARG A 109 16.81 0.78 -15.58
N PHE A 110 15.96 1.76 -15.27
CA PHE A 110 15.34 1.89 -13.95
C PHE A 110 14.45 0.69 -13.60
N LEU A 111 13.65 0.21 -14.57
CA LEU A 111 12.76 -0.94 -14.35
C LEU A 111 13.52 -2.27 -14.17
N ALA A 112 14.71 -2.40 -14.75
CA ALA A 112 15.57 -3.57 -14.60
C ALA A 112 16.39 -3.57 -13.29
N GLU A 113 16.56 -2.42 -12.64
CA GLU A 113 17.39 -2.30 -11.43
C GLU A 113 16.65 -2.77 -10.16
N PRO A 114 17.26 -3.62 -9.32
CA PRO A 114 16.58 -4.18 -8.16
C PRO A 114 16.11 -3.12 -7.14
N PRO A 115 15.13 -3.47 -6.28
CA PRO A 115 14.61 -2.60 -5.24
C PRO A 115 15.68 -2.06 -4.28
N SER A 116 16.03 -0.79 -4.43
CA SER A 116 16.92 -0.04 -3.53
C SER A 116 16.32 1.34 -3.20
N LEU A 117 16.21 1.66 -1.91
CA LEU A 117 15.60 2.90 -1.42
C LEU A 117 16.46 4.14 -1.67
N ASN A 118 17.80 4.00 -1.60
CA ASN A 118 18.74 5.12 -1.76
C ASN A 118 18.89 5.62 -3.21
N THR A 119 18.35 4.89 -4.20
CA THR A 119 18.54 5.20 -5.63
C THR A 119 17.40 6.01 -6.22
N ALA A 120 16.22 6.02 -5.59
CA ALA A 120 15.01 6.70 -6.08
C ALA A 120 15.23 8.20 -6.33
N ARG A 121 15.91 8.91 -5.41
CA ARG A 121 16.22 10.34 -5.55
C ARG A 121 17.10 10.65 -6.76
N LYS A 122 18.09 9.78 -7.04
CA LYS A 122 18.99 9.94 -8.19
C LYS A 122 18.23 9.76 -9.50
N TRP A 123 17.38 8.74 -9.58
CA TRP A 123 16.54 8.49 -10.75
C TRP A 123 15.50 9.60 -10.97
N ARG A 124 14.84 10.08 -9.92
CA ARG A 124 13.92 11.22 -10.04
C ARG A 124 14.60 12.46 -10.64
N ARG A 125 15.79 12.84 -10.13
CA ARG A 125 16.55 13.96 -10.70
C ARG A 125 16.91 13.74 -12.17
N ARG A 126 17.32 12.51 -12.54
CA ARG A 126 17.64 12.17 -13.94
C ARG A 126 16.43 12.28 -14.86
N PHE A 127 15.27 11.77 -14.45
CA PHE A 127 14.04 11.89 -15.25
C PHE A 127 13.62 13.34 -15.43
N VAL A 128 13.63 14.15 -14.35
CA VAL A 128 13.31 15.58 -14.44
C VAL A 128 14.28 16.33 -15.38
N LEU A 129 15.59 15.99 -15.34
CA LEU A 129 16.57 16.61 -16.25
C LEU A 129 16.36 16.20 -17.71
N LEU A 130 16.04 14.93 -17.97
CA LEU A 130 15.73 14.49 -19.34
C LEU A 130 14.45 15.14 -19.86
N ASP A 131 13.44 15.33 -19.00
CA ASP A 131 12.19 16.00 -19.35
C ASP A 131 12.39 17.49 -19.62
N LEU A 132 13.29 18.14 -18.88
CA LEU A 132 13.72 19.51 -19.20
C LEU A 132 14.35 19.60 -20.58
N VAL A 133 15.30 18.71 -20.89
CA VAL A 133 15.98 18.69 -22.20
C VAL A 133 14.97 18.42 -23.33
N TYR A 134 14.02 17.51 -23.09
CA TYR A 134 12.91 17.24 -24.02
C TYR A 134 12.04 18.48 -24.26
N GLY A 135 11.68 19.21 -23.20
CA GLY A 135 10.94 20.48 -23.29
C GLY A 135 11.71 21.56 -24.05
N LEU A 136 13.00 21.70 -23.79
CA LEU A 136 13.88 22.65 -24.49
C LEU A 136 14.01 22.30 -25.98
N CYS A 137 14.04 21.02 -26.35
CA CYS A 137 14.03 20.65 -27.77
C CYS A 137 12.71 20.98 -28.47
N TRP A 138 11.56 20.90 -27.78
CA TRP A 138 10.31 21.43 -28.31
C TRP A 138 10.35 22.95 -28.50
N THR A 139 10.97 23.70 -27.57
CA THR A 139 11.10 25.16 -27.72
C THR A 139 11.93 25.58 -28.94
N ALA A 140 12.86 24.75 -29.40
CA ALA A 140 13.70 25.08 -30.55
C ALA A 140 12.90 25.35 -31.83
N ILE A 141 11.75 24.68 -32.01
CA ILE A 141 10.83 24.92 -33.14
C ILE A 141 10.32 26.36 -33.16
N LEU A 142 10.18 26.99 -31.99
CA LEU A 142 9.58 28.33 -31.85
C LEU A 142 10.58 29.46 -32.15
N ILE A 143 11.89 29.19 -32.22
CA ILE A 143 12.94 30.20 -32.34
C ILE A 143 13.19 30.61 -33.81
N HIS A 144 12.40 30.09 -34.75
CA HIS A 144 12.62 30.36 -36.17
C HIS A 144 11.97 31.67 -36.64
N PRO A 145 12.62 32.41 -37.56
CA PRO A 145 12.01 33.51 -38.29
C PRO A 145 10.98 32.91 -39.25
N ALA A 146 9.83 32.49 -38.72
CA ALA A 146 8.71 32.04 -39.52
C ALA A 146 8.37 33.16 -40.51
N SER A 147 8.23 32.80 -41.78
CA SER A 147 7.59 33.68 -42.76
C SER A 147 6.29 34.20 -42.16
N LEU A 148 5.96 35.45 -42.50
CA LEU A 148 4.88 36.27 -41.94
C LEU A 148 3.45 35.74 -42.26
N ASP A 149 3.27 34.43 -42.35
CA ASP A 149 2.02 33.79 -42.73
C ASP A 149 1.23 33.38 -41.48
N ALA A 150 0.11 34.08 -41.24
CA ALA A 150 -0.75 33.90 -40.06
C ALA A 150 -1.23 32.45 -39.84
N VAL A 151 -1.35 31.66 -40.92
CA VAL A 151 -1.76 30.26 -40.88
C VAL A 151 -0.71 29.37 -40.19
N SER A 152 0.57 29.61 -40.46
CA SER A 152 1.67 28.80 -39.89
C SER A 152 1.77 29.00 -38.37
N ASN A 153 1.70 30.26 -37.91
CA ASN A 153 1.71 30.59 -36.48
C ASN A 153 0.54 29.96 -35.71
N THR A 154 -0.66 29.98 -36.32
CA THR A 154 -1.86 29.40 -35.69
C THR A 154 -1.73 27.87 -35.56
N LEU A 155 -1.29 27.18 -36.61
CA LEU A 155 -1.09 25.73 -36.59
C LEU A 155 -0.01 25.30 -35.58
N MET A 156 1.10 26.05 -35.51
CA MET A 156 2.17 25.79 -34.55
C MET A 156 1.68 25.91 -33.10
N MET A 157 0.80 26.88 -32.79
CA MET A 157 0.22 27.03 -31.46
C MET A 157 -0.65 25.83 -31.07
N PHE A 158 -1.55 25.38 -31.95
CA PHE A 158 -2.37 24.18 -31.71
C PHE A 158 -1.51 22.95 -31.47
N LEU A 159 -0.45 22.79 -32.28
CA LEU A 159 0.50 21.69 -32.12
C LEU A 159 1.24 21.76 -30.78
N MET A 160 1.67 22.95 -30.35
CA MET A 160 2.33 23.11 -29.05
C MET A 160 1.39 22.88 -27.87
N LEU A 161 0.13 23.30 -27.95
CA LEU A 161 -0.87 22.96 -26.94
C LEU A 161 -1.08 21.44 -26.83
N LEU A 162 -1.12 20.74 -27.96
CA LEU A 162 -1.16 19.28 -27.99
C LEU A 162 0.10 18.67 -27.34
N VAL A 163 1.28 19.20 -27.66
CA VAL A 163 2.56 18.75 -27.06
C VAL A 163 2.58 18.99 -25.55
N ILE A 164 2.14 20.16 -25.07
CA ILE A 164 2.03 20.49 -23.64
C ILE A 164 1.07 19.51 -22.95
N ALA A 165 -0.10 19.28 -23.54
CA ALA A 165 -1.09 18.34 -23.02
C ALA A 165 -0.52 16.93 -22.87
N VAL A 166 0.05 16.39 -23.95
CA VAL A 166 0.63 15.03 -23.96
C VAL A 166 1.80 14.94 -22.99
N SER A 167 2.72 15.92 -22.99
CA SER A 167 3.90 15.91 -22.12
C SER A 167 3.53 15.97 -20.64
N SER A 168 2.56 16.81 -20.29
CA SER A 168 2.03 16.92 -18.93
C SER A 168 1.35 15.63 -18.47
N MET A 169 0.52 15.02 -19.32
CA MET A 169 -0.15 13.75 -19.00
C MET A 169 0.84 12.59 -18.82
N LEU A 170 1.85 12.47 -19.69
CA LEU A 170 2.85 11.40 -19.60
C LEU A 170 3.74 11.51 -18.36
N ALA A 171 3.92 12.72 -17.84
CA ALA A 171 4.69 12.99 -16.64
C ALA A 171 3.81 13.22 -15.40
N ALA A 172 2.51 12.96 -15.46
CA ALA A 172 1.56 13.27 -14.37
C ALA A 172 1.86 12.53 -13.06
N SER A 173 2.51 11.36 -13.10
CA SER A 173 2.99 10.66 -11.90
C SER A 173 4.12 11.40 -11.16
N LEU A 174 4.77 12.37 -11.83
CA LEU A 174 5.79 13.26 -11.29
C LEU A 174 5.49 14.72 -11.69
N PRO A 175 4.61 15.45 -10.97
CA PRO A 175 4.15 16.79 -11.35
C PRO A 175 5.28 17.80 -11.65
N ILE A 176 6.40 17.70 -10.93
CA ILE A 176 7.58 18.54 -11.17
C ILE A 176 8.19 18.26 -12.56
N ALA A 177 8.21 17.01 -13.00
CA ALA A 177 8.71 16.64 -14.33
C ALA A 177 7.79 17.16 -15.44
N ALA A 178 6.46 17.09 -15.23
CA ALA A 178 5.48 17.69 -16.13
C ALA A 178 5.72 19.19 -16.32
N LEU A 179 5.77 19.95 -15.23
CA LEU A 179 6.01 21.39 -15.24
C LEU A 179 7.33 21.78 -15.91
N VAL A 180 8.41 21.06 -15.60
CA VAL A 180 9.74 21.37 -16.13
C VAL A 180 9.84 21.09 -17.64
N ALA A 181 9.06 20.14 -18.16
CA ALA A 181 8.99 19.87 -19.59
C ALA A 181 8.18 20.92 -20.37
N THR A 182 7.10 21.46 -19.77
CA THR A 182 6.14 22.32 -20.47
C THR A 182 6.40 23.81 -20.25
N ALA A 183 6.95 24.21 -19.10
CA ALA A 183 7.21 25.61 -18.79
C ALA A 183 8.12 26.34 -19.81
N PRO A 184 9.21 25.75 -20.32
CA PRO A 184 10.00 26.40 -21.38
C PRO A 184 9.19 26.64 -22.65
N VAL A 185 8.37 25.65 -23.05
CA VAL A 185 7.50 25.71 -24.24
C VAL A 185 6.48 26.84 -24.09
N THR A 186 5.75 26.85 -22.98
CA THR A 186 4.75 27.89 -22.68
C THR A 186 5.39 29.28 -22.61
N SER A 187 6.56 29.40 -21.97
CA SER A 187 7.28 30.67 -21.87
C SER A 187 7.73 31.20 -23.24
N ALA A 188 8.22 30.32 -24.11
CA ALA A 188 8.63 30.69 -25.47
C ALA A 188 7.43 31.14 -26.32
N ILE A 189 6.29 30.45 -26.23
CA ILE A 189 5.05 30.83 -26.92
C ILE A 189 4.57 32.20 -26.43
N ALA A 190 4.47 32.38 -25.12
CA ALA A 190 4.00 33.64 -24.54
C ALA A 190 4.91 34.81 -24.93
N LEU A 191 6.24 34.61 -24.90
CA LEU A 191 7.20 35.63 -25.31
C LEU A 191 7.04 35.99 -26.79
N ASN A 192 6.88 35.01 -27.68
CA ASN A 192 6.68 35.24 -29.12
C ASN A 192 5.45 36.12 -29.38
N PHE A 193 4.34 35.85 -28.70
CA PHE A 193 3.11 36.63 -28.82
C PHE A 193 3.24 38.04 -28.21
N VAL A 194 3.83 38.16 -27.02
CA VAL A 194 4.04 39.46 -26.36
C VAL A 194 4.89 40.39 -27.22
N LEU A 195 5.95 39.87 -27.85
CA LEU A 195 6.81 40.63 -28.75
C LEU A 195 6.12 41.06 -30.05
N SER A 196 5.08 40.34 -30.48
CA SER A 196 4.32 40.68 -31.68
C SER A 196 3.38 41.89 -31.50
N GLY A 197 3.16 42.35 -30.26
CA GLY A 197 2.66 43.70 -29.96
C GLY A 197 1.18 44.00 -30.23
N SER A 198 0.36 43.02 -30.64
CA SER A 198 -1.08 43.22 -30.87
C SER A 198 -1.93 42.78 -29.66
N PHE A 199 -3.14 43.35 -29.53
CA PHE A 199 -4.08 42.97 -28.47
C PHE A 199 -4.42 41.47 -28.51
N ASP A 200 -4.70 40.94 -29.71
CA ASP A 200 -5.02 39.52 -29.90
C ASP A 200 -3.86 38.61 -29.45
N ASN A 201 -2.61 39.02 -29.69
CA ASN A 201 -1.45 38.25 -29.27
C ASN A 201 -1.29 38.23 -27.74
N TYR A 202 -1.59 39.34 -27.04
CA TYR A 202 -1.58 39.32 -25.57
C TYR A 202 -2.65 38.37 -24.99
N VAL A 203 -3.82 38.27 -25.62
CA VAL A 203 -4.86 37.31 -25.23
C VAL A 203 -4.38 35.87 -25.44
N LEU A 204 -3.70 35.58 -26.55
CA LEU A 204 -3.12 34.24 -26.82
C LEU A 204 -2.01 33.88 -25.82
N ALA A 205 -1.15 34.83 -25.45
CA ALA A 205 -0.14 34.63 -24.41
C ALA A 205 -0.77 34.31 -23.05
N LEU A 206 -1.84 35.02 -22.67
CA LEU A 206 -2.60 34.74 -21.45
C LEU A 206 -3.24 33.35 -21.51
N LEU A 207 -3.79 32.96 -22.65
CA LEU A 207 -4.39 31.63 -22.86
C LEU A 207 -3.34 30.51 -22.73
N ALA A 208 -2.12 30.70 -23.23
CA ALA A 208 -1.03 29.74 -23.09
C ALA A 208 -0.68 29.50 -21.61
N PHE A 209 -0.56 30.57 -20.81
CA PHE A 209 -0.34 30.43 -19.36
C PHE A 209 -1.54 29.83 -18.63
N ALA A 210 -2.77 30.15 -19.04
CA ALA A 210 -3.97 29.53 -18.49
C ALA A 210 -4.01 28.02 -18.80
N ALA A 211 -3.65 27.62 -20.01
CA ALA A 211 -3.54 26.22 -20.41
C ALA A 211 -2.45 25.49 -19.60
N GLU A 212 -1.28 26.10 -19.43
CA GLU A 212 -0.21 25.56 -18.57
C GLU A 212 -0.69 25.37 -17.13
N GLY A 213 -1.35 26.38 -16.55
CA GLY A 213 -1.94 26.29 -15.21
C GLY A 213 -2.98 25.18 -15.11
N TYR A 214 -3.85 25.04 -16.12
CA TYR A 214 -4.83 23.96 -16.18
C TYR A 214 -4.16 22.57 -16.26
N PHE A 215 -3.17 22.38 -17.12
CA PHE A 215 -2.45 21.11 -17.24
C PHE A 215 -1.62 20.79 -16.00
N ALA A 216 -1.05 21.80 -15.34
CA ALA A 216 -0.38 21.62 -14.05
C ALA A 216 -1.34 21.15 -12.95
N LEU A 217 -2.54 21.76 -12.88
CA LEU A 217 -3.60 21.33 -11.97
C LEU A 217 -4.05 19.90 -12.28
N LEU A 218 -4.22 19.57 -13.57
CA LEU A 218 -4.61 18.23 -14.00
C LEU A 218 -3.54 17.18 -13.62
N ALA A 219 -2.27 17.46 -13.91
CA ALA A 219 -1.14 16.60 -13.52
C ALA A 219 -1.08 16.40 -12.00
N HIS A 220 -1.29 17.48 -11.22
CA HIS A 220 -1.34 17.38 -9.77
C HIS A 220 -2.52 16.54 -9.27
N ARG A 221 -3.71 16.69 -9.90
CA ARG A 221 -4.87 15.85 -9.59
C ARG A 221 -4.61 14.38 -9.89
N LEU A 222 -4.07 14.06 -11.07
CA LEU A 222 -3.71 12.67 -11.42
C LEU A 222 -2.70 12.09 -10.41
N HIS A 223 -1.65 12.85 -10.08
CA HIS A 223 -0.68 12.43 -9.06
C HIS A 223 -1.34 12.13 -7.71
N SER A 224 -2.21 13.04 -7.25
CA SER A 224 -2.94 12.88 -5.99
C SER A 224 -3.85 11.65 -6.01
N THR A 225 -4.55 11.41 -7.12
CA THR A 225 -5.38 10.21 -7.28
C THR A 225 -4.53 8.94 -7.26
N THR A 226 -3.42 8.91 -8.00
CA THR A 226 -2.50 7.78 -7.98
C THR A 226 -1.96 7.51 -6.58
N LEU A 227 -1.52 8.55 -5.86
CA LEU A 227 -1.03 8.41 -4.49
C LEU A 227 -2.11 7.85 -3.56
N ALA A 228 -3.34 8.37 -3.61
CA ALA A 228 -4.46 7.88 -2.82
C ALA A 228 -4.77 6.40 -3.11
N THR A 229 -4.67 5.96 -4.37
CA THR A 229 -4.86 4.54 -4.71
C THR A 229 -3.75 3.65 -4.17
N LEU A 230 -2.50 4.13 -4.11
CA LEU A 230 -1.38 3.39 -3.52
C LEU A 230 -1.54 3.27 -2.00
N GLU A 231 -1.98 4.34 -1.34
CA GLU A 231 -2.26 4.35 0.09
C GLU A 231 -3.41 3.40 0.45
N ALA A 232 -4.54 3.48 -0.25
CA ALA A 232 -5.68 2.58 -0.04
C ALA A 232 -5.31 1.11 -0.27
N ARG A 233 -4.46 0.80 -1.25
CA ARG A 233 -3.96 -0.56 -1.47
C ARG A 233 -3.11 -1.04 -0.30
N ALA A 234 -2.18 -0.21 0.17
CA ALA A 234 -1.32 -0.55 1.30
C ALA A 234 -2.12 -0.77 2.60
N GLU A 235 -3.15 0.04 2.84
CA GLU A 235 -4.03 -0.11 4.00
C GLU A 235 -4.86 -1.39 3.92
N LYS A 236 -5.45 -1.68 2.74
CA LYS A 236 -6.18 -2.93 2.50
C LYS A 236 -5.30 -4.15 2.73
N ASP A 237 -4.06 -4.15 2.22
CA ASP A 237 -3.15 -5.28 2.38
C ASP A 237 -2.73 -5.48 3.86
N ALA A 238 -2.59 -4.39 4.62
CA ALA A 238 -2.36 -4.48 6.07
C ALA A 238 -3.57 -5.09 6.81
N LEU A 239 -4.79 -4.65 6.49
CA LEU A 239 -6.02 -5.19 7.09
C LEU A 239 -6.22 -6.68 6.76
N ILE A 240 -5.87 -7.11 5.55
CA ILE A 240 -5.92 -8.53 5.17
C ILE A 240 -4.96 -9.34 6.06
N GLY A 241 -3.74 -8.85 6.27
CA GLY A 241 -2.77 -9.52 7.15
C GLY A 241 -3.25 -9.62 8.61
N GLU A 242 -3.87 -8.57 9.14
CA GLU A 242 -4.46 -8.60 10.48
C GLU A 242 -5.63 -9.58 10.58
N LEU A 243 -6.50 -9.62 9.56
CA LEU A 243 -7.63 -10.53 9.49
C LEU A 243 -7.17 -12.00 9.44
N GLU A 244 -6.16 -12.30 8.63
CA GLU A 244 -5.56 -13.64 8.54
C GLU A 244 -4.95 -14.07 9.88
N GLN A 245 -4.23 -13.16 10.55
CA GLN A 245 -3.66 -13.44 11.86
C GLN A 245 -4.75 -13.69 12.92
N ALA A 246 -5.77 -12.83 12.98
CA ALA A 246 -6.88 -12.98 13.92
C ALA A 246 -7.65 -14.28 13.67
N LYS A 247 -7.88 -14.63 12.40
CA LYS A 247 -8.50 -15.90 12.01
C LYS A 247 -7.67 -17.09 12.47
N SER A 248 -6.35 -17.08 12.23
CA SER A 248 -5.46 -18.17 12.66
C SER A 248 -5.48 -18.36 14.18
N ILE A 249 -5.45 -17.29 14.96
CA ILE A 249 -5.55 -17.35 16.43
C ILE A 249 -6.90 -17.93 16.86
N SER A 250 -7.99 -17.47 16.22
CA SER A 250 -9.34 -17.96 16.50
C SER A 250 -9.49 -19.45 16.19
N ASP A 251 -8.94 -19.90 15.05
CA ASP A 251 -8.98 -21.31 14.65
C ASP A 251 -8.16 -22.19 15.61
N GLU A 252 -7.00 -21.74 16.06
CA GLU A 252 -6.19 -22.44 17.07
C GLU A 252 -6.93 -22.55 18.41
N ALA A 253 -7.55 -21.46 18.87
CA ALA A 253 -8.33 -21.45 20.11
C ALA A 253 -9.53 -22.41 20.03
N ARG A 254 -10.23 -22.41 18.89
CA ARG A 254 -11.33 -23.36 18.63
C ARG A 254 -10.85 -24.80 18.67
N HIS A 255 -9.77 -25.15 17.97
CA HIS A 255 -9.22 -26.50 17.99
C HIS A 255 -8.77 -26.95 19.38
N ARG A 256 -8.20 -26.04 20.18
CA ARG A 256 -7.84 -26.31 21.58
C ARG A 256 -9.07 -26.60 22.43
N ALA A 257 -10.15 -25.84 22.26
CA ALA A 257 -11.41 -26.07 22.98
C ALA A 257 -12.09 -27.39 22.57
N GLU A 258 -12.12 -27.69 21.27
CA GLU A 258 -12.66 -28.95 20.73
C GLU A 258 -11.89 -30.17 21.25
N SER A 259 -10.56 -30.13 21.19
CA SER A 259 -9.73 -31.23 21.70
C SER A 259 -9.89 -31.45 23.20
N ALA A 260 -9.99 -30.38 24.00
CA ALA A 260 -10.30 -30.47 25.42
C ALA A 260 -11.70 -31.08 25.68
N ASN A 261 -12.70 -30.70 24.88
CA ASN A 261 -14.06 -31.24 25.01
C ASN A 261 -14.13 -32.74 24.66
N VAL A 262 -13.44 -33.16 23.60
CA VAL A 262 -13.30 -34.58 23.24
C VAL A 262 -12.58 -35.36 24.35
N ALA A 263 -11.50 -34.83 24.90
CA ALA A 263 -10.77 -35.45 26.01
C ALA A 263 -11.64 -35.60 27.26
N LYS A 264 -12.39 -34.56 27.64
CA LYS A 264 -13.35 -34.59 28.74
C LYS A 264 -14.42 -35.66 28.52
N SER A 265 -14.99 -35.72 27.32
CA SER A 265 -16.04 -36.69 26.98
C SER A 265 -15.53 -38.12 27.05
N ARG A 266 -14.32 -38.39 26.53
CA ARG A 266 -13.65 -39.69 26.64
C ARG A 266 -13.38 -40.07 28.09
N PHE A 267 -12.86 -39.14 28.89
CA PHE A 267 -12.60 -39.37 30.31
C PHE A 267 -13.88 -39.74 31.07
N LEU A 268 -14.97 -38.98 30.91
CA LEU A 268 -16.25 -39.27 31.58
C LEU A 268 -16.83 -40.63 31.17
N ALA A 269 -16.77 -40.97 29.88
CA ALA A 269 -17.22 -42.27 29.39
C ALA A 269 -16.41 -43.43 29.97
N GLN A 270 -15.08 -43.30 30.01
CA GLN A 270 -14.20 -44.30 30.57
C GLN A 270 -14.40 -44.46 32.09
N MET A 271 -14.44 -43.36 32.84
CA MET A 271 -14.72 -43.39 34.28
C MET A 271 -16.07 -44.03 34.59
N SER A 272 -17.11 -43.75 33.79
CA SER A 272 -18.42 -44.41 33.95
C SER A 272 -18.33 -45.93 33.76
N HIS A 273 -17.54 -46.41 32.80
CA HIS A 273 -17.35 -47.84 32.58
C HIS A 273 -16.56 -48.49 33.73
N GLU A 274 -15.49 -47.85 34.18
CA GLU A 274 -14.63 -48.32 35.27
C GLU A 274 -15.37 -48.35 36.62
N LEU A 275 -16.31 -47.42 36.86
CA LEU A 275 -17.11 -47.39 38.09
C LEU A 275 -18.25 -48.41 38.09
N ARG A 276 -18.83 -48.72 36.92
CA ARG A 276 -19.99 -49.63 36.81
C ARG A 276 -19.65 -51.06 37.23
N THR A 277 -18.48 -51.55 36.84
CA THR A 277 -18.03 -52.92 37.14
C THR A 277 -17.91 -53.21 38.64
N PRO A 278 -17.15 -52.44 39.44
CA PRO A 278 -17.07 -52.65 40.88
C PRO A 278 -18.39 -52.34 41.58
N LEU A 279 -19.14 -51.32 41.14
CA LEU A 279 -20.43 -50.99 41.75
C LEU A 279 -21.44 -52.14 41.59
N ASN A 280 -21.55 -52.72 40.40
CA ASN A 280 -22.40 -53.89 40.16
C ASN A 280 -21.96 -55.09 41.02
N ALA A 281 -20.65 -55.29 41.20
CA ALA A 281 -20.15 -56.36 42.06
C ALA A 281 -20.54 -56.13 43.53
N ILE A 282 -20.36 -54.90 44.06
CA ILE A 282 -20.73 -54.51 45.43
C ILE A 282 -22.23 -54.67 45.65
N LEU A 283 -23.06 -54.17 44.73
CA LEU A 283 -24.52 -54.31 44.79
C LEU A 283 -24.95 -55.78 44.77
N GLY A 284 -24.38 -56.59 43.88
CA GLY A 284 -24.64 -58.03 43.81
C GLY A 284 -24.26 -58.77 45.10
N PHE A 285 -23.07 -58.52 45.65
CA PHE A 285 -22.66 -59.10 46.93
C PHE A 285 -23.52 -58.63 48.10
N SER A 286 -23.88 -57.34 48.14
CA SER A 286 -24.75 -56.79 49.19
C SER A 286 -26.14 -57.42 49.17
N GLU A 287 -26.71 -57.70 47.99
CA GLU A 287 -28.00 -58.38 47.85
C GLU A 287 -27.95 -59.83 48.33
N VAL A 288 -26.88 -60.55 47.98
CA VAL A 288 -26.66 -61.93 48.44
C VAL A 288 -26.50 -61.99 49.96
N MET A 289 -25.80 -61.02 50.56
CA MET A 289 -25.69 -60.93 52.03
C MET A 289 -27.04 -60.59 52.68
N LYS A 290 -27.74 -59.56 52.18
CA LYS A 290 -29.05 -59.12 52.68
C LYS A 290 -30.11 -60.22 52.66
N SER A 291 -30.10 -61.05 51.61
CA SER A 291 -31.05 -62.16 51.41
C SER A 291 -30.68 -63.44 52.17
N GLU A 292 -29.53 -63.47 52.86
CA GLU A 292 -29.08 -64.60 53.69
C GLU A 292 -29.04 -65.95 52.95
N ILE A 293 -28.80 -65.95 51.63
CA ILE A 293 -28.82 -67.14 50.76
C ILE A 293 -27.85 -68.24 51.24
N PHE A 294 -26.75 -67.85 51.88
CA PHE A 294 -25.74 -68.77 52.41
C PHE A 294 -25.83 -69.00 53.94
N GLY A 295 -26.92 -68.56 54.58
CA GLY A 295 -27.17 -68.75 56.01
C GLY A 295 -27.41 -67.44 56.77
N ALA A 296 -28.04 -67.57 57.94
CA ALA A 296 -28.36 -66.44 58.81
C ALA A 296 -27.09 -65.75 59.34
N HIS A 297 -27.12 -64.42 59.42
CA HIS A 297 -25.99 -63.66 59.95
C HIS A 297 -25.75 -63.95 61.43
N ALA A 298 -24.51 -64.27 61.80
CA ALA A 298 -24.14 -64.49 63.21
C ALA A 298 -24.29 -63.22 64.07
N VAL A 299 -24.14 -62.05 63.47
CA VAL A 299 -24.33 -60.73 64.10
C VAL A 299 -25.46 -59.98 63.36
N PRO A 300 -26.58 -59.65 64.03
CA PRO A 300 -27.77 -59.08 63.37
C PRO A 300 -27.53 -57.77 62.61
N VAL A 301 -26.62 -56.92 63.12
CA VAL A 301 -26.28 -55.60 62.52
C VAL A 301 -25.72 -55.71 61.10
N TYR A 302 -25.09 -56.82 60.73
CA TYR A 302 -24.56 -56.98 59.38
C TYR A 302 -25.66 -57.03 58.31
N LYS A 303 -26.87 -57.44 58.70
CA LYS A 303 -28.03 -57.42 57.81
C LYS A 303 -28.45 -55.98 57.49
N GLU A 304 -28.41 -55.09 58.49
CA GLU A 304 -28.62 -53.66 58.29
C GLU A 304 -27.56 -53.07 57.35
N TYR A 305 -26.26 -53.32 57.59
CA TYR A 305 -25.20 -52.78 56.72
C TYR A 305 -25.31 -53.25 55.27
N SER A 306 -25.61 -54.54 55.04
CA SER A 306 -25.82 -55.06 53.69
C SER A 306 -27.03 -54.41 53.00
N SER A 307 -28.10 -54.12 53.75
CA SER A 307 -29.27 -53.40 53.26
C SER A 307 -28.94 -51.95 52.92
N ASP A 308 -28.18 -51.25 53.77
CA ASP A 308 -27.80 -49.86 53.55
C ASP A 308 -26.90 -49.68 52.32
N ILE A 309 -25.92 -50.59 52.14
CA ILE A 309 -25.04 -50.59 50.95
C ILE A 309 -25.85 -50.83 49.67
N HIS A 310 -26.78 -51.78 49.69
CA HIS A 310 -27.63 -52.07 48.53
C HIS A 310 -28.52 -50.89 48.15
N ASN A 311 -29.13 -50.23 49.15
CA ASN A 311 -30.03 -49.10 48.94
C ASN A 311 -29.29 -47.80 48.52
N SER A 312 -27.98 -47.74 48.73
CA SER A 312 -27.15 -46.56 48.43
C SER A 312 -26.56 -46.56 47.02
N GLY A 313 -26.70 -47.66 46.27
CA GLY A 313 -26.14 -47.81 44.92
C GLY A 313 -27.08 -47.42 43.78
#